data_AF-A0A958S9W4-F1
#
_entry.id   AF-A0A958S9W4-F1
#
_cell.length_a   1.000
_cell.length_b   1.000
_cell.length_c   1.000
_cell.angle_alpha   90.00
_cell.angle_beta   90.00
_cell.angle_gamma   90.00
#
_symmetry.space_group_name_H-M   'P 1'
#
loop_
_entity.id
_entity.type
_entity.pdbx_description
1 polymer ?
#
loop_
_entity_poly.entity_id
_entity_poly.type
_entity_poly.pdbx_seq_one_letter_code
_entity_poly.pdbx_strand_id
1 'polypeptide(L)' 'MNIQTLDWIFPFVVLGYGAMATLALSLEPYLQRQASRIPESYLRQLKGHRVMAFICLIVGGLWSLQNLWTQPLPPFLS' A
#
# COMPACT_ATOMS: atom_id res chain seq x y z
N MET A 1 16.97 13.54 10.14
CA MET A 1 15.60 13.67 9.58
C MET A 1 14.71 14.22 10.66
N ASN A 2 13.96 15.29 10.41
CA ASN A 2 13.07 15.88 11.41
C ASN A 2 11.74 15.08 11.44
N ILE A 3 11.05 15.06 12.59
CA ILE A 3 9.80 14.31 12.78
C ILE A 3 8.74 14.75 11.76
N GLN A 4 8.70 16.05 11.46
CA GLN A 4 7.78 16.63 10.47
C GLN A 4 7.99 16.08 9.06
N THR A 5 9.24 15.86 8.66
CA THR A 5 9.57 15.30 7.33
C THR A 5 9.13 13.86 7.22
N LEU A 6 9.31 13.10 8.32
CA LEU A 6 8.89 11.70 8.38
C LEU A 6 7.36 11.59 8.30
N ASP A 7 6.64 12.42 9.05
CA ASP A 7 5.17 12.43 9.09
C ASP A 7 4.54 12.82 7.74
N TRP A 8 5.25 13.64 6.94
CA TRP A 8 4.83 13.96 5.58
C TRP A 8 4.99 12.78 4.63
N ILE A 9 6.13 12.07 4.67
CA ILE A 9 6.48 10.97 3.75
C ILE A 9 5.74 9.66 4.11
N PHE A 10 5.54 9.41 5.41
CA PHE A 10 4.97 8.17 5.92
C PHE A 10 3.64 7.75 5.26
N PRO A 11 2.62 8.62 5.11
CA PRO A 11 1.37 8.22 4.45
C PRO A 11 1.55 7.78 3.00
N PHE A 12 2.52 8.35 2.27
CA PHE A 12 2.82 7.91 0.89
C PHE A 12 3.45 6.52 0.86
N VAL A 13 4.28 6.18 1.85
CA VAL A 13 4.86 4.83 1.99
C VAL A 13 3.76 3.82 2.31
N VAL A 14 2.85 4.15 3.22
CA VAL A 14 1.70 3.31 3.58
C VAL A 14 0.77 3.11 2.37
N LEU A 15 0.49 4.19 1.62
CA LEU A 15 -0.27 4.14 0.38
C LEU A 15 0.41 3.26 -0.67
N GLY A 16 1.72 3.42 -0.87
CA GLY A 16 2.50 2.64 -1.82
C GLY A 16 2.50 1.15 -1.49
N TYR A 17 2.68 0.79 -0.20
CA TYR A 17 2.58 -0.59 0.25
C TYR A 17 1.18 -1.17 0.03
N GLY A 18 0.14 -0.41 0.41
CA GLY A 18 -1.26 -0.79 0.17
C GLY A 18 -1.52 -1.04 -1.31
N ALA A 19 -1.09 -0.12 -2.19
CA ALA A 19 -1.24 -0.23 -3.64
C ALA A 19 -0.52 -1.47 -4.20
N MET A 20 0.75 -1.70 -3.84
CA MET A 20 1.49 -2.89 -4.28
C MET A 20 0.82 -4.19 -3.82
N ALA A 21 0.40 -4.24 -2.56
CA ALA A 21 -0.27 -5.42 -2.02
C ALA A 21 -1.63 -5.66 -2.72
N THR A 22 -2.41 -4.61 -2.97
CA THR A 22 -3.68 -4.71 -3.71
C THR A 22 -3.47 -5.14 -5.17
N LEU A 23 -2.40 -4.69 -5.82
CA LEU A 23 -2.03 -5.16 -7.17
C LEU A 23 -1.64 -6.64 -7.16
N ALA A 24 -0.83 -7.07 -6.18
CA ALA A 24 -0.47 -8.48 -6.01
C ALA A 24 -1.70 -9.36 -5.78
N LEU A 25 -2.67 -8.88 -4.99
CA LEU A 25 -3.96 -9.56 -4.78
C LEU A 25 -4.86 -9.57 -6.01
N SER A 26 -4.79 -8.54 -6.86
CA SER A 26 -5.53 -8.51 -8.13
C SER A 26 -5.01 -9.55 -9.13
N LEU A 27 -3.75 -9.97 -8.98
CA LEU A 27 -3.13 -11.05 -9.75
C LEU A 27 -3.48 -12.46 -9.22
N GLU A 28 -4.05 -12.59 -8.02
CA GLU A 28 -4.46 -13.86 -7.42
C GLU A 28 -5.28 -14.77 -8.37
N PRO A 29 -6.38 -14.30 -9.03
CA PRO A 29 -7.15 -15.15 -9.95
C PRO A 29 -6.34 -15.61 -11.18
N TYR A 30 -5.31 -14.88 -11.58
CA TYR A 30 -4.39 -15.31 -12.64
C TYR A 30 -3.43 -16.40 -12.13
N LEU A 31 -2.90 -16.23 -10.92
CA LEU A 31 -2.04 -17.22 -10.26
C LEU A 31 -2.76 -18.53 -9.95
N GLN A 32 -4.04 -18.47 -9.57
CA GLN A 32 -4.88 -19.65 -9.37
C GLN A 32 -5.07 -20.47 -10.66
N ARG A 33 -5.11 -19.84 -11.84
CA ARG A 33 -5.14 -20.56 -13.12
C ARG A 33 -3.82 -21.28 -13.43
N GLN A 34 -2.73 -20.83 -12.82
CA GLN A 34 -1.41 -21.46 -12.88
C GLN A 34 -1.11 -22.30 -11.62
N ALA A 35 -2.14 -22.72 -10.87
CA ALA A 35 -2.00 -23.43 -9.59
C ALA A 35 -1.13 -24.69 -9.66
N SER A 36 -0.94 -25.29 -10.85
CA SER A 36 0.00 -26.40 -11.06
C SER A 36 1.48 -26.04 -10.80
N ARG A 37 1.83 -24.75 -10.68
CA ARG A 37 3.20 -24.28 -10.40
C ARG A 37 3.36 -23.53 -9.07
N ILE A 38 2.26 -23.17 -8.39
CA ILE A 38 2.31 -22.32 -7.20
C ILE A 38 1.73 -23.06 -6.00
N PRO A 39 2.48 -23.18 -4.88
CA PRO A 39 1.98 -23.87 -3.71
C PRO A 39 0.80 -23.14 -3.08
N GLU A 40 -0.25 -23.90 -2.73
CA GLU A 40 -1.48 -23.45 -2.05
C GLU A 40 -1.20 -22.59 -0.80
N SER A 41 -0.10 -22.84 -0.09
CA SER A 41 0.33 -22.07 1.08
C SER A 41 0.59 -20.60 0.76
N TYR A 42 1.10 -20.31 -0.45
CA TYR A 42 1.38 -18.95 -0.91
C TYR A 42 0.09 -18.18 -1.20
N LEU A 43 -0.88 -18.83 -1.83
CA LEU A 43 -2.21 -18.26 -2.10
C LEU A 43 -2.95 -17.94 -0.79
N ARG A 44 -2.82 -18.81 0.22
CA ARG A 44 -3.44 -18.60 1.54
C ARG A 44 -2.83 -17.40 2.28
N GLN A 45 -1.51 -17.21 2.20
CA GLN A 45 -0.85 -16.04 2.76
C GLN A 45 -1.24 -14.74 2.04
N LEU A 46 -1.39 -14.78 0.71
CA LEU A 46 -1.85 -13.64 -0.07
C LEU A 46 -3.26 -13.18 0.38
N LYS A 47 -4.19 -14.13 0.54
CA LYS A 47 -5.54 -13.85 1.04
C LYS A 47 -5.55 -13.21 2.41
N GLY A 48 -4.66 -13.63 3.31
CA GLY A 48 -4.51 -13.04 4.66
C GLY A 48 -4.11 -11.57 4.63
N HIS A 49 -3.35 -11.14 3.63
CA HIS A 49 -2.91 -9.74 3.48
C HIS A 49 -3.95 -8.83 2.82
N ARG A 50 -5.08 -9.38 2.32
CA ARG A 50 -6.10 -8.60 1.60
C ARG A 50 -6.68 -7.46 2.41
N VAL A 51 -7.03 -7.75 3.66
CA VAL A 51 -7.65 -6.78 4.56
C VAL A 51 -6.66 -5.66 4.89
N MET A 52 -5.41 -6.02 5.21
CA MET A 52 -4.37 -5.02 5.48
C MET A 52 -4.02 -4.18 4.27
N ALA A 53 -3.90 -4.78 3.08
CA ALA A 53 -3.67 -4.06 1.84
C ALA A 53 -4.75 -3.00 1.61
N PHE A 54 -6.02 -3.37 1.79
CA PHE A 54 -7.15 -2.46 1.61
C PHE A 54 -7.15 -1.33 2.66
N ILE A 55 -6.89 -1.65 3.93
CA ILE A 55 -6.76 -0.65 4.99
C ILE A 55 -5.62 0.32 4.69
N CYS A 56 -4.43 -0.18 4.34
CA CYS A 56 -3.28 0.66 3.98
C CYS A 56 -3.56 1.55 2.77
N LEU A 57 -4.30 1.05 1.77
CA LEU A 57 -4.63 1.81 0.57
C LEU A 57 -5.63 2.94 0.88
N ILE A 58 -6.67 2.65 1.66
CA ILE A 58 -7.66 3.66 2.07
C ILE A 58 -7.05 4.67 3.04
N VAL A 59 -6.42 4.21 4.13
CA VAL A 59 -5.84 5.08 5.15
C VAL A 59 -4.67 5.87 4.59
N GLY A 60 -3.75 5.22 3.89
CA GLY A 60 -2.62 5.89 3.23
C GLY A 60 -3.08 6.86 2.15
N GLY A 61 -4.14 6.54 1.41
CA GLY A 61 -4.71 7.39 0.37
C GLY A 61 -5.36 8.64 0.94
N LEU A 62 -6.24 8.45 1.93
CA LEU A 62 -6.93 9.56 2.60
C LEU A 62 -5.93 10.48 3.31
N TRP A 63 -4.94 9.91 3.98
CA TRP A 63 -3.93 10.67 4.70
C TRP A 63 -2.94 11.38 3.77
N SER A 64 -2.51 10.73 2.69
CA SER A 64 -1.69 11.40 1.66
C SER A 64 -2.44 12.56 1.02
N LEU A 65 -3.73 12.39 0.73
CA LEU A 65 -4.59 13.43 0.19
C LEU A 65 -4.77 14.59 1.18
N GLN A 66 -5.00 14.29 2.46
CA GLN A 66 -5.06 15.29 3.53
C GLN A 66 -3.75 16.08 3.63
N ASN A 67 -2.60 15.41 3.61
CA ASN A 67 -1.29 16.08 3.69
C ASN A 67 -1.06 17.00 2.49
N LEU A 68 -1.38 16.55 1.27
CA LEU A 68 -1.27 17.38 0.07
C LEU A 68 -2.17 18.62 0.11
N TRP A 69 -3.33 18.51 0.75
CA TRP A 69 -4.29 19.63 0.82
C TRP A 69 -3.98 20.61 1.95
N THR A 70 -3.60 20.10 3.13
CA THR A 70 -3.57 20.89 4.36
C THR A 70 -2.18 21.29 4.81
N GLN A 71 -1.14 20.56 4.39
CA GLN A 71 0.22 20.83 4.83
C GLN A 71 0.99 21.62 3.76
N PRO A 72 1.76 22.64 4.16
CA PRO A 72 2.64 23.35 3.25
C PRO A 72 3.70 22.39 2.69
N LEU A 73 4.06 22.59 1.41
CA LEU A 73 5.06 21.79 0.75
C LEU A 73 6.38 21.85 1.54
N PRO A 74 7.02 20.71 1.82
CA PRO A 74 8.26 20.74 2.56
C PRO A 74 9.39 21.35 1.70
N PRO A 75 10.42 21.95 2.33
CA PRO A 75 11.44 22.76 1.65
C PRO A 75 12.34 22.00 0.67
N PHE A 76 12.19 20.68 0.56
CA PHE A 76 12.91 19.85 -0.41
C PHE A 76 12.13 19.62 -1.73
N LEU A 77 10.86 20.06 -1.78
CA LEU A 77 9.99 20.01 -2.97
C LEU A 77 9.65 21.41 -3.51
N SER A 78 10.05 22.48 -2.81
CA SER A 78 9.92 23.89 -3.20
C SER A 78 11.20 24.41 -3.83
#